data_AF-A0A395IPT6-F1
#
_entry.id   AF-A0A395IPT6-F1
#
_cell.length_a   1.000
_cell.length_b   1.000
_cell.length_c   1.000
_cell.angle_alpha   90.00
_cell.angle_beta   90.00
_cell.angle_gamma   90.00
#
_symmetry.space_group_name_H-M   'P 1'
#
loop_
_entity.id
_entity.type
_entity.pdbx_description
1 polymer ?
#
loop_
_entity_poly.entity_id
_entity_poly.type
_entity_poly.pdbx_seq_one_letter_code
_entity_poly.pdbx_strand_id
1 'polypeptide(L)'
;MNRSLTVAYGRSLLRSLASNRLLQKKSFASVATNTRPYDVVVIGGGHAGAEACAGAARSGARTALITPKLENIGVCSCNPSFGGIGKGTMLREVDALDGVAGRIIDKAGVQFKVLNRKKGPAVWGPRAQIDRDLYKKHMRDELEAYSNLSIVTGSVADIIVSKEGEAQSGKITGVRLESGEIIPTEQVVITTGTFLGGEIHIGLECYPAGRMGEAATFGLSKSLKDAGFTLGRLKTGTPPRLLKGSIDFKNLAVQPGDQPPTPFSYLNETVSVQEQLFCHATYIRR
;
A
#
# COMPACT_ATOMS: atom_id res chain seq x y z
N MET A 1 -68.78 39.65 14.21
CA MET A 1 -69.75 39.50 13.11
C MET A 1 -69.58 38.09 12.54
N ASN A 2 -70.11 37.05 13.19
CA ASN A 2 -71.44 36.48 12.92
C ASN A 2 -71.83 36.47 11.45
N ARG A 3 -71.66 35.32 10.77
CA ARG A 3 -72.77 34.59 10.14
C ARG A 3 -72.44 33.11 9.99
N SER A 4 -73.42 32.34 10.41
CA SER A 4 -73.44 30.90 10.63
C SER A 4 -74.12 30.16 9.46
N LEU A 5 -74.12 28.83 9.60
CA LEU A 5 -75.06 27.81 9.11
C LEU A 5 -74.64 27.06 7.84
N THR A 6 -74.95 25.77 7.63
CA THR A 6 -75.28 24.57 8.42
C THR A 6 -75.39 23.43 7.39
N VAL A 7 -74.79 22.28 7.71
CA VAL A 7 -75.15 20.86 7.43
C VAL A 7 -76.19 20.53 6.33
N ALA A 8 -75.90 19.56 5.44
CA ALA A 8 -76.69 18.31 5.29
C ALA A 8 -76.13 17.31 4.24
N TYR A 9 -76.45 16.05 4.52
CA TYR A 9 -76.03 14.76 3.95
C TYR A 9 -76.51 14.47 2.52
N GLY A 10 -75.78 13.62 1.78
CA GLY A 10 -76.26 12.99 0.54
C GLY A 10 -75.39 11.83 0.04
N ARG A 11 -75.89 10.61 0.22
CA ARG A 11 -75.36 9.27 -0.08
C ARG A 11 -74.68 9.01 -1.45
N SER A 12 -73.60 8.22 -1.39
CA SER A 12 -73.28 6.97 -2.15
C SER A 12 -73.41 6.95 -3.68
N LEU A 13 -72.30 6.60 -4.38
CA LEU A 13 -72.22 5.35 -5.18
C LEU A 13 -70.79 5.10 -5.71
N LEU A 14 -70.18 4.04 -5.16
CA LEU A 14 -69.34 3.01 -5.81
C LEU A 14 -68.35 3.45 -6.92
N ARG A 15 -67.05 3.35 -6.63
CA ARG A 15 -66.08 2.83 -7.60
C ARG A 15 -64.83 2.20 -6.93
N SER A 16 -64.77 0.89 -7.12
CA SER A 16 -63.59 0.06 -7.35
C SER A 16 -62.51 -0.08 -6.27
N LEU A 17 -62.57 -1.28 -5.67
CA LEU A 17 -61.47 -2.02 -5.05
C LEU A 17 -60.25 -2.12 -5.98
N ALA A 18 -59.06 -1.83 -5.46
CA ALA A 18 -57.82 -2.51 -5.84
C ALA A 18 -56.75 -2.27 -4.75
N SER A 19 -56.78 -3.13 -3.74
CA SER A 19 -55.70 -3.29 -2.77
C SER A 19 -54.48 -3.84 -3.50
N ASN A 20 -53.51 -2.98 -3.86
CA ASN A 20 -52.19 -3.42 -4.30
C ASN A 20 -51.40 -3.94 -3.09
N ARG A 21 -51.68 -5.19 -2.69
CA ARG A 21 -50.72 -6.01 -1.95
C ARG A 21 -49.57 -6.30 -2.91
N LEU A 22 -48.48 -5.54 -2.77
CA LEU A 22 -47.19 -5.89 -3.35
C LEU A 22 -46.76 -7.23 -2.74
N LEU A 23 -47.04 -8.32 -3.47
CA LEU A 23 -46.43 -9.61 -3.24
C LEU A 23 -44.92 -9.45 -3.47
N GLN A 24 -44.17 -9.22 -2.39
CA GLN A 24 -42.74 -9.47 -2.38
C GLN A 24 -42.54 -10.95 -2.69
N LYS A 25 -42.25 -11.27 -3.95
CA LYS A 25 -41.65 -12.55 -4.31
C LYS A 25 -40.33 -12.64 -3.54
N LYS A 26 -40.32 -13.41 -2.45
CA LYS A 26 -39.08 -13.90 -1.85
C LYS A 26 -38.42 -14.80 -2.90
N SER A 27 -37.55 -14.22 -3.70
CA SER A 27 -36.57 -14.97 -4.47
C SER A 27 -35.65 -15.63 -3.45
N PHE A 28 -35.57 -16.95 -3.49
CA PHE A 28 -34.45 -17.66 -2.88
C PHE A 28 -33.19 -17.11 -3.54
N ALA A 29 -32.30 -16.50 -2.74
CA ALA A 29 -30.98 -16.15 -3.21
C ALA A 29 -30.32 -17.45 -3.69
N SER A 30 -30.10 -17.57 -5.00
CA SER A 30 -29.18 -18.59 -5.51
C SER A 30 -27.85 -18.30 -4.83
N VAL A 31 -27.41 -19.19 -3.95
CA VAL A 31 -26.06 -19.15 -3.39
C VAL A 31 -25.12 -19.15 -4.60
N ALA A 32 -24.52 -18.02 -4.90
CA ALA A 32 -23.51 -17.93 -5.94
C ALA A 32 -22.29 -18.67 -5.42
N THR A 33 -22.23 -19.97 -5.69
CA THR A 33 -21.18 -20.90 -5.23
C THR A 33 -19.82 -20.65 -5.90
N ASN A 34 -19.63 -19.52 -6.58
CA ASN A 34 -18.43 -19.20 -7.36
C ASN A 34 -18.02 -17.71 -7.34
N THR A 35 -18.50 -16.90 -6.40
CA THR A 35 -18.02 -15.52 -6.28
C THR A 35 -16.66 -15.51 -5.59
N ARG A 36 -15.59 -15.83 -6.31
CA ARG A 36 -14.24 -15.40 -5.92
C ARG A 36 -14.19 -13.89 -6.10
N PRO A 37 -14.15 -13.07 -5.05
CA PRO A 37 -14.14 -11.62 -5.23
C PRO A 37 -12.83 -11.12 -5.85
N TYR A 38 -11.74 -11.87 -5.64
CA TYR A 38 -10.39 -11.49 -6.07
C TYR A 38 -9.71 -12.62 -6.83
N ASP A 39 -8.98 -12.23 -7.88
CA ASP A 39 -8.12 -13.10 -8.67
C ASP A 39 -6.71 -13.14 -8.07
N VAL A 40 -6.25 -12.01 -7.49
CA VAL A 40 -4.94 -11.85 -6.84
C VAL A 40 -5.11 -11.22 -5.47
N VAL A 41 -4.43 -11.77 -4.48
CA VAL A 41 -4.31 -11.17 -3.14
C VAL A 41 -2.87 -10.79 -2.88
N VAL A 42 -2.63 -9.53 -2.53
CA VAL A 42 -1.31 -9.01 -2.14
C VAL A 42 -1.28 -8.80 -0.63
N ILE A 43 -0.29 -9.37 0.05
CA ILE A 43 -0.16 -9.32 1.50
C ILE A 43 0.89 -8.28 1.89
N GLY A 44 0.43 -7.15 2.42
CA GLY A 44 1.24 -6.06 2.96
C GLY A 44 1.42 -4.87 2.02
N GLY A 45 1.00 -3.67 2.47
CA GLY A 45 1.04 -2.42 1.70
C GLY A 45 2.40 -1.71 1.65
N GLY A 46 3.51 -2.46 1.69
CA GLY A 46 4.85 -1.89 1.51
C GLY A 46 5.13 -1.49 0.05
N HIS A 47 6.33 -0.97 -0.21
CA HIS A 47 6.73 -0.55 -1.58
C HIS A 47 6.54 -1.66 -2.63
N ALA A 48 6.96 -2.89 -2.34
CA ALA A 48 6.75 -4.03 -3.24
C ALA A 48 5.27 -4.39 -3.39
N GLY A 49 4.48 -4.30 -2.31
CA GLY A 49 3.06 -4.59 -2.36
C GLY A 49 2.29 -3.57 -3.18
N ALA A 50 2.65 -2.30 -3.11
CA ALA A 50 2.05 -1.24 -3.93
C ALA A 50 2.28 -1.48 -5.42
N GLU A 51 3.52 -1.78 -5.84
CA GLU A 51 3.83 -2.11 -7.24
C GLU A 51 3.14 -3.41 -7.69
N ALA A 52 3.09 -4.43 -6.84
CA ALA A 52 2.39 -5.68 -7.14
C ALA A 52 0.87 -5.46 -7.31
N CYS A 53 0.26 -4.62 -6.47
CA CYS A 53 -1.15 -4.25 -6.61
C CYS A 53 -1.40 -3.50 -7.91
N ALA A 54 -0.59 -2.48 -8.19
CA ALA A 54 -0.70 -1.68 -9.40
C ALA A 54 -0.55 -2.55 -10.66
N GLY A 55 0.45 -3.45 -10.69
CA GLY A 55 0.68 -4.36 -11.80
C GLY A 55 -0.46 -5.37 -12.01
N ALA A 56 -0.95 -5.98 -10.93
CA ALA A 56 -2.06 -6.94 -11.00
C ALA A 56 -3.37 -6.25 -11.45
N ALA A 57 -3.72 -5.13 -10.82
CA ALA A 57 -4.91 -4.36 -11.15
C ALA A 57 -4.87 -3.85 -12.59
N ARG A 58 -3.74 -3.33 -13.06
CA ARG A 58 -3.58 -2.86 -14.45
C ARG A 58 -3.68 -3.97 -15.48
N SER A 59 -3.30 -5.19 -15.11
CA SER A 59 -3.48 -6.38 -15.95
C SER A 59 -4.94 -6.85 -16.04
N GLY A 60 -5.87 -6.17 -15.36
CA GLY A 60 -7.30 -6.48 -15.34
C GLY A 60 -7.73 -7.41 -14.20
N ALA A 61 -6.80 -7.88 -13.36
CA ALA A 61 -7.12 -8.79 -12.27
C ALA A 61 -7.85 -8.05 -11.13
N ARG A 62 -8.91 -8.66 -10.59
CA ARG A 62 -9.56 -8.17 -9.37
C ARG A 62 -8.61 -8.42 -8.22
N THR A 63 -8.07 -7.35 -7.64
CA THR A 63 -6.96 -7.44 -6.71
C THR A 63 -7.41 -7.01 -5.32
N ALA A 64 -6.97 -7.72 -4.28
CA ALA A 64 -7.10 -7.27 -2.90
C ALA A 64 -5.73 -7.01 -2.30
N LEU A 65 -5.53 -5.80 -1.77
CA LEU A 65 -4.43 -5.49 -0.87
C LEU A 65 -4.87 -5.74 0.57
N ILE A 66 -4.27 -6.72 1.24
CA ILE A 66 -4.49 -6.95 2.66
C ILE A 66 -3.38 -6.29 3.47
N THR A 67 -3.76 -5.37 4.36
CA THR A 67 -2.82 -4.65 5.23
C THR A 67 -3.44 -4.42 6.61
N PRO A 68 -2.69 -4.51 7.72
CA PRO A 68 -3.25 -4.30 9.05
C PRO A 68 -3.87 -2.91 9.25
N LYS A 69 -3.33 -1.90 8.55
CA LYS A 69 -3.63 -0.49 8.69
C LYS A 69 -3.55 0.22 7.33
N LEU A 70 -4.49 1.10 7.01
CA LEU A 70 -4.45 1.87 5.76
C LEU A 70 -3.31 2.88 5.77
N GLU A 71 -3.06 3.48 6.94
CA GLU A 71 -1.97 4.43 7.16
C GLU A 71 -0.57 3.81 7.00
N ASN A 72 -0.46 2.49 6.86
CA ASN A 72 0.80 1.80 6.64
C ASN A 72 1.19 1.69 5.16
N ILE A 73 0.29 2.04 4.24
CA ILE A 73 0.55 2.00 2.81
C ILE A 73 1.64 3.02 2.45
N GLY A 74 2.69 2.55 1.77
CA GLY A 74 3.79 3.39 1.30
C GLY A 74 4.70 3.94 2.41
N VAL A 75 4.67 3.41 3.63
CA VAL A 75 5.53 3.92 4.73
C VAL A 75 7.02 3.75 4.41
N CYS A 76 7.77 4.86 4.44
CA CYS A 76 9.23 4.87 4.31
C CYS A 76 9.94 4.72 5.67
N SER A 77 10.11 3.47 6.13
CA SER A 77 10.62 3.17 7.48
C SER A 77 12.08 3.55 7.74
N CYS A 78 12.92 3.55 6.71
CA CYS A 78 14.35 3.82 6.83
C CYS A 78 14.71 5.23 6.37
N ASN A 79 15.46 5.39 5.28
CA ASN A 79 15.86 6.70 4.76
C ASN A 79 14.66 7.40 4.08
N PRO A 80 14.36 8.68 4.35
CA PRO A 80 13.38 9.45 3.58
C PRO A 80 13.93 9.84 2.20
N SER A 81 14.35 8.84 1.42
CA SER A 81 14.92 9.08 0.10
C SER A 81 14.73 7.89 -0.84
N PHE A 82 14.52 8.17 -2.11
CA PHE A 82 14.49 7.19 -3.19
C PHE A 82 15.67 7.38 -4.14
N GLY A 83 16.05 6.30 -4.81
CA GLY A 83 17.16 6.30 -5.77
C GLY A 83 18.55 6.26 -5.14
N GLY A 84 19.53 6.77 -5.88
CA GLY A 84 20.96 6.54 -5.67
C GLY A 84 21.60 5.91 -6.92
N ILE A 85 22.88 5.52 -6.86
CA ILE A 85 23.62 5.02 -8.04
C ILE A 85 22.91 3.85 -8.71
N GLY A 86 22.71 2.72 -8.02
CA GLY A 86 21.97 1.59 -8.59
C GLY A 86 20.45 1.70 -8.44
N LYS A 87 19.99 2.20 -7.28
CA LYS A 87 18.56 2.30 -6.97
C LYS A 87 17.82 3.28 -7.87
N GLY A 88 18.49 4.33 -8.35
CA GLY A 88 17.91 5.30 -9.27
C GLY A 88 17.58 4.66 -10.60
N THR A 89 18.49 3.87 -11.16
CA THR A 89 18.26 3.09 -12.38
C THR A 89 17.13 2.09 -12.22
N MET A 90 17.11 1.30 -11.13
CA MET A 90 16.02 0.36 -10.87
C MET A 90 14.65 1.06 -10.79
N LEU A 91 14.57 2.23 -10.17
CA LEU A 91 13.31 2.99 -10.12
C LEU A 91 12.89 3.51 -11.50
N ARG A 92 13.84 3.89 -12.36
CA ARG A 92 13.56 4.26 -13.75
C ARG A 92 13.06 3.07 -14.56
N GLU A 93 13.63 1.88 -14.35
CA GLU A 93 13.17 0.66 -15.01
C GLU A 93 11.75 0.29 -14.55
N VAL A 94 11.48 0.39 -13.25
CA VAL A 94 10.13 0.20 -12.70
C VAL A 94 9.15 1.19 -13.35
N ASP A 95 9.50 2.47 -13.43
CA ASP A 95 8.66 3.48 -14.09
C ASP A 95 8.47 3.23 -15.60
N ALA A 96 9.49 2.74 -16.30
CA ALA A 96 9.38 2.35 -17.71
C ALA A 96 8.44 1.16 -17.93
N LEU A 97 8.30 0.29 -16.91
CA LEU A 97 7.28 -0.77 -16.85
C LEU A 97 5.93 -0.27 -16.29
N ASP A 98 5.74 1.06 -16.28
CA ASP A 98 4.57 1.77 -15.77
C ASP A 98 4.35 1.57 -14.25
N GLY A 99 5.41 1.26 -13.49
CA GLY A 99 5.35 1.25 -12.03
C GLY A 99 4.99 2.61 -11.44
N VAL A 100 4.42 2.61 -10.24
CA VAL A 100 3.84 3.83 -9.65
C VAL A 100 4.89 4.68 -8.93
N ALA A 101 5.96 4.08 -8.40
CA ALA A 101 6.91 4.76 -7.52
C ALA A 101 7.53 6.02 -8.15
N GLY A 102 7.89 5.99 -9.44
CA GLY A 102 8.49 7.14 -10.13
C GLY A 102 7.59 8.38 -10.07
N ARG A 103 6.32 8.23 -10.42
CA ARG A 103 5.30 9.30 -10.37
C ARG A 103 5.05 9.81 -8.96
N ILE A 104 5.02 8.90 -7.97
CA ILE A 104 4.79 9.29 -6.57
C ILE A 104 5.99 10.03 -5.99
N ILE A 105 7.22 9.64 -6.37
CA ILE A 105 8.44 10.37 -6.00
C ILE A 105 8.40 11.80 -6.55
N ASP A 106 7.95 12.02 -7.77
CA ASP A 106 7.87 13.36 -8.37
C ASP A 106 6.85 14.28 -7.70
N LYS A 107 5.80 13.70 -7.10
CA LYS A 107 4.80 14.41 -6.30
C LYS A 107 5.30 14.72 -4.88
N ALA A 108 6.00 13.77 -4.25
CA ALA A 108 6.39 13.85 -2.84
C ALA A 108 7.84 14.28 -2.59
N GLY A 109 8.64 14.44 -3.64
CA GLY A 109 10.05 14.79 -3.53
C GLY A 109 10.26 16.23 -3.07
N VAL A 110 11.17 16.43 -2.12
CA VAL A 110 11.52 17.75 -1.57
C VAL A 110 12.92 18.22 -1.99
N GLN A 111 13.73 17.33 -2.58
CA GLN A 111 15.03 17.64 -3.17
C GLN A 111 15.41 16.54 -4.17
N PHE A 112 15.88 16.89 -5.35
CA PHE A 112 16.28 15.99 -6.43
C PHE A 112 17.74 16.23 -6.83
N LYS A 113 18.48 15.16 -7.10
CA LYS A 113 19.89 15.22 -7.50
C LYS A 113 20.27 14.02 -8.35
N VAL A 114 21.06 14.24 -9.39
CA VAL A 114 21.70 13.15 -10.14
C VAL A 114 23.10 12.91 -9.57
N LEU A 115 23.29 11.75 -8.93
CA LEU A 115 24.61 11.33 -8.47
C LEU A 115 25.52 11.01 -9.66
N ASN A 116 26.83 11.23 -9.49
CA ASN A 116 27.84 11.01 -10.53
C ASN A 116 27.61 11.78 -11.85
N ARG A 117 26.91 12.93 -11.81
CA ARG A 117 26.57 13.72 -13.00
C ARG A 117 27.78 14.02 -13.91
N LYS A 118 28.96 14.28 -13.32
CA LYS A 118 30.20 14.58 -14.06
C LYS A 118 30.90 13.36 -14.68
N LYS A 119 30.49 12.13 -14.36
CA LYS A 119 31.17 10.88 -14.78
C LYS A 119 30.54 10.20 -16.00
N GLY A 120 29.62 10.89 -16.68
CA GLY A 120 28.92 10.39 -17.87
C GLY A 120 27.64 9.60 -17.55
N PRO A 121 26.71 9.52 -18.51
CA PRO A 121 25.33 9.04 -18.29
C PRO A 121 25.23 7.59 -17.84
N ALA A 122 26.17 6.73 -18.24
CA ALA A 122 26.17 5.31 -17.89
C ALA A 122 26.27 5.04 -16.37
N VAL A 123 26.73 6.01 -15.59
CA VAL A 123 26.91 5.88 -14.13
C VAL A 123 26.07 6.87 -13.32
N TRP A 124 25.13 7.55 -13.99
CA TRP A 124 24.21 8.48 -13.32
C TRP A 124 23.26 7.74 -12.39
N GLY A 125 23.05 8.32 -11.22
CA GLY A 125 22.13 7.77 -10.22
C GLY A 125 21.11 8.81 -9.77
N PRO A 126 19.91 8.86 -10.36
CA PRO A 126 18.83 9.71 -9.89
C PRO A 126 18.53 9.45 -8.42
N ARG A 127 18.43 10.51 -7.61
CA ARG A 127 18.14 10.44 -6.18
C ARG A 127 17.19 11.57 -5.80
N ALA A 128 16.20 11.27 -4.98
CA ALA A 128 15.33 12.26 -4.36
C ALA A 128 15.28 12.08 -2.84
N GLN A 129 15.29 13.17 -2.08
CA GLN A 129 14.72 13.19 -0.74
C GLN A 129 13.21 13.35 -0.86
N ILE A 130 12.46 12.67 -0.01
CA ILE A 130 11.00 12.68 -0.03
C ILE A 130 10.43 13.17 1.29
N ASP A 131 9.32 13.88 1.22
CA ASP A 131 8.42 14.03 2.34
C ASP A 131 7.69 12.69 2.55
N ARG A 132 7.81 12.12 3.76
CA ARG A 132 7.25 10.81 4.07
C ARG A 132 5.72 10.81 4.06
N ASP A 133 5.10 11.90 4.51
CA ASP A 133 3.66 11.98 4.63
C ASP A 133 3.04 12.23 3.25
N LEU A 134 3.66 13.07 2.43
CA LEU A 134 3.25 13.23 1.03
C LEU A 134 3.40 11.92 0.25
N TYR A 135 4.50 11.19 0.43
CA TYR A 135 4.71 9.93 -0.28
C TYR A 135 3.64 8.90 0.09
N LYS A 136 3.37 8.72 1.39
CA LYS A 136 2.30 7.84 1.87
C LYS A 136 0.94 8.23 1.31
N LYS A 137 0.60 9.51 1.38
CA LYS A 137 -0.66 10.05 0.88
C LYS A 137 -0.82 9.73 -0.60
N HIS A 138 0.14 10.15 -1.43
CA HIS A 138 0.04 9.97 -2.88
C HIS A 138 0.11 8.50 -3.31
N MET A 139 0.87 7.66 -2.61
CA MET A 139 0.86 6.22 -2.86
C MET A 139 -0.52 5.61 -2.57
N ARG A 140 -1.13 6.00 -1.45
CA ARG A 140 -2.48 5.55 -1.11
C ARG A 140 -3.51 6.03 -2.13
N ASP A 141 -3.50 7.32 -2.46
CA ASP A 141 -4.41 7.92 -3.44
C ASP A 141 -4.29 7.20 -4.80
N GLU A 142 -3.07 6.86 -5.24
CA GLU A 142 -2.83 6.12 -6.48
C GLU A 142 -3.45 4.72 -6.43
N LEU A 143 -3.28 3.97 -5.34
CA LEU A 143 -3.86 2.63 -5.21
C LEU A 143 -5.39 2.66 -5.09
N GLU A 144 -5.95 3.62 -4.34
CA GLU A 144 -7.41 3.77 -4.20
C GLU A 144 -8.10 4.18 -5.51
N ALA A 145 -7.36 4.74 -6.48
CA ALA A 145 -7.90 5.12 -7.78
C ALA A 145 -8.15 3.94 -8.73
N TYR A 146 -7.61 2.74 -8.45
CA TYR A 146 -7.84 1.55 -9.27
C TYR A 146 -9.21 0.94 -8.98
N SER A 147 -10.12 0.95 -9.98
CA SER A 147 -11.50 0.47 -9.82
C SER A 147 -11.61 -1.03 -9.49
N ASN A 148 -10.59 -1.83 -9.81
CA ASN A 148 -10.52 -3.26 -9.57
C ASN A 148 -9.53 -3.65 -8.45
N LEU A 149 -9.06 -2.68 -7.66
CA LEU A 149 -8.25 -2.92 -6.47
C LEU A 149 -9.05 -2.56 -5.21
N SER A 150 -9.17 -3.51 -4.29
CA SER A 150 -9.79 -3.28 -2.97
C SER A 150 -8.74 -3.32 -1.88
N ILE A 151 -8.79 -2.38 -0.94
CA ILE A 151 -7.93 -2.39 0.25
C ILE A 151 -8.72 -3.01 1.40
N VAL A 152 -8.26 -4.17 1.87
CA VAL A 152 -8.87 -4.91 2.97
C VAL A 152 -8.01 -4.74 4.22
N THR A 153 -8.61 -4.18 5.27
CA THR A 153 -7.92 -4.04 6.56
C THR A 153 -7.91 -5.35 7.31
N GLY A 154 -6.71 -5.86 7.59
CA GLY A 154 -6.54 -7.11 8.31
C GLY A 154 -5.11 -7.64 8.24
N SER A 155 -4.83 -8.60 9.11
CA SER A 155 -3.59 -9.36 9.12
C SER A 155 -3.85 -10.76 8.57
N VAL A 156 -2.98 -11.25 7.70
CA VAL A 156 -3.08 -12.63 7.20
C VAL A 156 -2.43 -13.59 8.19
N ALA A 157 -3.22 -14.54 8.67
CA ALA A 157 -2.78 -15.62 9.54
C ALA A 157 -2.23 -16.82 8.77
N ASP A 158 -2.80 -17.15 7.61
CA ASP A 158 -2.48 -18.40 6.90
C ASP A 158 -2.75 -18.31 5.39
N ILE A 159 -2.02 -19.10 4.59
CA ILE A 159 -2.32 -19.35 3.17
C ILE A 159 -2.92 -20.75 3.06
N ILE A 160 -4.14 -20.82 2.53
CA ILE A 160 -4.88 -22.07 2.42
C ILE A 160 -4.46 -22.77 1.13
N VAL A 161 -3.97 -24.00 1.28
CA VAL A 161 -3.48 -24.84 0.18
C VAL A 161 -4.26 -26.14 0.17
N SER A 162 -4.97 -26.43 -0.93
CA SER A 162 -5.59 -27.73 -1.16
C SER A 162 -4.55 -28.73 -1.65
N LYS A 163 -4.59 -29.94 -1.09
CA LYS A 163 -3.81 -31.10 -1.55
C LYS A 163 -4.61 -32.04 -2.46
N GLU A 164 -5.77 -31.59 -2.95
CA GLU A 164 -6.65 -32.39 -3.79
C GLU A 164 -6.18 -32.34 -5.26
N GLY A 165 -5.95 -33.52 -5.86
CA GLY A 165 -5.53 -33.71 -7.24
C GLY A 165 -4.21 -34.49 -7.39
N GLU A 166 -3.90 -34.95 -8.62
CA GLU A 166 -2.68 -35.68 -8.96
C GLU A 166 -1.41 -34.80 -9.03
N ALA A 167 -1.56 -33.48 -8.83
CA ALA A 167 -0.44 -32.55 -8.91
C ALA A 167 0.54 -32.74 -7.74
N GLN A 168 1.84 -32.79 -8.03
CA GLN A 168 2.88 -32.90 -7.00
C GLN A 168 3.01 -31.65 -6.11
N SER A 169 2.37 -30.53 -6.47
CA SER A 169 2.39 -29.28 -5.71
C SER A 169 0.99 -28.89 -5.24
N GLY A 170 0.89 -28.39 -4.02
CA GLY A 170 -0.38 -27.94 -3.45
C GLY A 170 -0.90 -26.68 -4.17
N LYS A 171 -2.22 -26.61 -4.37
CA LYS A 171 -2.88 -25.47 -5.04
C LYS A 171 -3.40 -24.48 -4.01
N ILE A 172 -3.11 -23.19 -4.17
CA ILE A 172 -3.66 -22.13 -3.30
C ILE A 172 -5.16 -22.00 -3.56
N THR A 173 -5.96 -21.95 -2.50
CA THR A 173 -7.41 -21.77 -2.57
C THR A 173 -7.91 -20.53 -1.82
N GLY A 174 -7.07 -19.91 -1.01
CA GLY A 174 -7.37 -18.63 -0.37
C GLY A 174 -6.33 -18.21 0.66
N VAL A 175 -6.64 -17.12 1.35
CA VAL A 175 -5.92 -16.67 2.54
C VAL A 175 -6.87 -16.56 3.71
N ARG A 176 -6.38 -16.83 4.91
CA ARG A 176 -7.13 -16.69 6.16
C ARG A 176 -6.63 -15.48 6.93
N LEU A 177 -7.53 -14.58 7.30
CA LEU A 177 -7.22 -13.47 8.19
C LEU A 177 -7.12 -13.93 9.65
N GLU A 178 -6.48 -13.12 10.49
CA GLU A 178 -6.48 -13.33 11.95
C GLU A 178 -7.90 -13.28 12.55
N SER A 179 -8.85 -12.61 11.90
CA SER A 179 -10.27 -12.62 12.26
C SER A 179 -10.96 -13.97 12.04
N GLY A 180 -10.31 -14.90 11.34
CA GLY A 180 -10.89 -16.18 10.89
C GLY A 180 -11.59 -16.11 9.54
N GLU A 181 -11.79 -14.91 8.97
CA GLU A 181 -12.33 -14.74 7.63
C GLU A 181 -11.42 -15.39 6.58
N ILE A 182 -12.03 -16.06 5.60
CA ILE A 182 -11.33 -16.67 4.47
C ILE A 182 -11.63 -15.84 3.22
N ILE A 183 -10.58 -15.37 2.58
CA ILE A 183 -10.65 -14.67 1.30
C ILE A 183 -10.22 -15.65 0.20
N PRO A 184 -11.15 -16.13 -0.64
CA PRO A 184 -10.83 -17.06 -1.72
C PRO A 184 -9.97 -16.38 -2.79
N THR A 185 -8.89 -17.03 -3.20
CA THR A 185 -8.01 -16.62 -4.29
C THR A 185 -7.15 -17.82 -4.73
N GLU A 186 -6.69 -17.82 -5.98
CA GLU A 186 -5.71 -18.80 -6.46
C GLU A 186 -4.29 -18.23 -6.54
N GLN A 187 -4.13 -16.92 -6.44
CA GLN A 187 -2.85 -16.24 -6.57
C GLN A 187 -2.61 -15.33 -5.37
N VAL A 188 -1.42 -15.44 -4.78
CA VAL A 188 -1.01 -14.67 -3.60
C VAL A 188 0.39 -14.09 -3.81
N VAL A 189 0.54 -12.80 -3.58
CA VAL A 189 1.84 -12.12 -3.56
C VAL A 189 2.18 -11.74 -2.11
N ILE A 190 3.30 -12.26 -1.60
CA ILE A 190 3.72 -12.04 -0.21
C ILE A 190 4.73 -10.89 -0.14
N THR A 191 4.35 -9.78 0.48
CA THR A 191 5.19 -8.57 0.63
C THR A 191 5.23 -8.09 2.08
N THR A 192 5.45 -9.02 3.01
CA THR A 192 5.42 -8.79 4.47
C THR A 192 6.55 -7.91 5.01
N GLY A 193 7.54 -7.52 4.18
CA GLY A 193 8.62 -6.64 4.58
C GLY A 193 9.38 -7.17 5.81
N THR A 194 9.50 -6.34 6.85
CA THR A 194 10.22 -6.67 8.09
C THR A 194 9.33 -7.33 9.16
N PHE A 195 8.08 -7.68 8.84
CA PHE A 195 7.10 -8.13 9.85
C PHE A 195 7.14 -9.63 10.12
N LEU A 196 7.50 -10.45 9.13
CA LEU A 196 7.49 -11.91 9.23
C LEU A 196 8.53 -12.41 10.24
N GLY A 197 8.08 -12.83 11.43
CA GLY A 197 8.95 -13.19 12.55
C GLY A 197 9.89 -12.06 12.99
N GLY A 198 9.47 -10.80 12.81
CA GLY A 198 10.28 -9.61 13.06
C GLY A 198 10.63 -9.42 14.55
N GLU A 199 11.86 -8.95 14.80
CA GLU A 199 12.32 -8.50 16.11
C GLU A 199 13.09 -7.18 15.98
N ILE A 200 12.92 -6.31 16.98
CA ILE A 200 13.74 -5.13 17.15
C ILE A 200 14.84 -5.42 18.16
N HIS A 201 16.04 -4.90 17.89
CA HIS A 201 17.18 -4.94 18.81
C HIS A 201 17.63 -3.52 19.13
N ILE A 202 17.68 -3.16 20.41
CA ILE A 202 18.19 -1.88 20.92
C ILE A 202 19.21 -2.19 22.01
N GLY A 203 20.50 -2.05 21.68
CA GLY A 203 21.57 -2.53 22.56
C GLY A 203 21.45 -4.05 22.78
N LEU A 204 21.26 -4.45 24.04
CA LEU A 204 21.04 -5.83 24.44
C LEU A 204 19.55 -6.22 24.53
N GLU A 205 18.65 -5.24 24.46
CA GLU A 205 17.22 -5.51 24.51
C GLU A 205 16.72 -6.00 23.14
N CYS A 206 15.90 -7.04 23.16
CA CYS A 206 15.20 -7.53 21.98
C CYS A 206 13.73 -7.79 22.27
N TYR A 207 12.86 -7.43 21.34
CA TYR A 207 11.43 -7.69 21.46
C TYR A 207 10.77 -7.90 20.09
N PRO A 208 9.69 -8.72 20.02
CA PRO A 208 8.93 -8.94 18.80
C PRO A 208 8.31 -7.66 18.23
N ALA A 209 8.69 -7.30 17.00
CA ALA A 209 8.15 -6.15 16.29
C ALA A 209 8.55 -6.17 14.82
N GLY A 210 7.63 -5.79 13.93
CA GLY A 210 7.94 -5.58 12.51
C GLY A 210 8.59 -4.23 12.26
N ARG A 211 8.11 -3.21 12.99
CA ARG A 211 8.66 -1.84 13.05
C ARG A 211 8.39 -1.27 14.44
N MET A 212 9.04 -0.17 14.77
CA MET A 212 8.86 0.47 16.09
C MET A 212 7.38 0.84 16.29
N GLY A 213 6.74 0.27 17.31
CA GLY A 213 5.31 0.45 17.59
C GLY A 213 4.35 -0.44 16.76
N GLU A 214 4.87 -1.36 15.96
CA GLU A 214 4.08 -2.28 15.13
C GLU A 214 4.43 -3.74 15.41
N ALA A 215 3.42 -4.58 15.70
CA ALA A 215 3.59 -5.98 16.04
C ALA A 215 4.19 -6.81 14.88
N ALA A 216 4.94 -7.85 15.22
CA ALA A 216 5.41 -8.85 14.26
C ALA A 216 4.28 -9.82 13.87
N THR A 217 4.43 -10.47 12.71
CA THR A 217 3.49 -11.50 12.22
C THR A 217 4.15 -12.87 12.28
N PHE A 218 3.47 -13.85 12.87
CA PHE A 218 4.00 -15.21 13.05
C PHE A 218 3.25 -16.28 12.25
N GLY A 219 1.95 -16.09 11.98
CA GLY A 219 1.11 -17.09 11.33
C GLY A 219 1.66 -17.54 9.97
N LEU A 220 1.98 -16.58 9.09
CA LEU A 220 2.46 -16.85 7.74
C LEU A 220 3.82 -17.60 7.71
N SER A 221 4.67 -17.43 8.72
CA SER A 221 5.94 -18.15 8.79
C SER A 221 5.72 -19.65 8.93
N LYS A 222 4.64 -20.06 9.62
CA LYS A 222 4.27 -21.47 9.75
C LYS A 222 3.80 -22.01 8.39
N SER A 223 2.91 -21.31 7.69
CA SER A 223 2.40 -21.73 6.38
C SER A 223 3.52 -21.97 5.36
N LEU A 224 4.54 -21.09 5.33
CA LEU A 224 5.70 -21.25 4.46
C LEU A 224 6.56 -22.47 4.84
N LYS A 225 6.79 -22.72 6.12
CA LYS A 225 7.51 -23.92 6.58
C LYS A 225 6.74 -25.21 6.26
N ASP A 226 5.43 -25.22 6.49
CA ASP A 226 4.55 -26.37 6.22
C ASP A 226 4.49 -26.67 4.71
N ALA A 227 4.68 -25.65 3.86
CA ALA A 227 4.84 -25.79 2.40
C ALA A 227 6.25 -26.22 1.95
N GLY A 228 7.19 -26.44 2.88
CA GLY A 228 8.54 -26.91 2.59
C GLY A 228 9.59 -25.82 2.33
N PHE A 229 9.27 -24.54 2.56
CA PHE A 229 10.24 -23.45 2.39
C PHE A 229 11.22 -23.37 3.58
N THR A 230 12.49 -23.18 3.27
CA THR A 230 13.52 -22.83 4.26
C THR A 230 13.44 -21.34 4.58
N LEU A 231 13.28 -21.00 5.87
CA LEU A 231 13.26 -19.61 6.32
C LEU A 231 14.59 -19.23 6.97
N GLY A 232 15.19 -18.12 6.50
CA GLY A 232 16.35 -17.47 7.10
C GLY A 232 15.98 -16.18 7.84
N ARG A 233 16.97 -15.58 8.53
CA ARG A 233 16.84 -14.26 9.17
C ARG A 233 17.85 -13.30 8.60
N LEU A 234 17.40 -12.08 8.29
CA LEU A 234 18.25 -10.95 7.92
C LEU A 234 18.09 -9.84 8.96
N LYS A 235 19.14 -9.08 9.19
CA LYS A 235 19.14 -7.94 10.11
C LYS A 235 19.55 -6.68 9.38
N THR A 236 18.81 -5.60 9.62
CA THR A 236 19.14 -4.26 9.11
C THR A 236 19.01 -3.25 10.25
N GLY A 237 19.74 -2.14 10.15
CA GLY A 237 19.70 -1.04 11.12
C GLY A 237 19.06 0.20 10.52
N THR A 238 18.48 1.05 11.37
CA THR A 238 18.08 2.42 11.01
C THR A 238 18.68 3.39 12.02
N PRO A 239 19.15 4.58 11.60
CA PRO A 239 19.68 5.56 12.54
C PRO A 239 18.57 6.09 13.46
N PRO A 240 18.92 6.69 14.62
CA PRO A 240 17.94 7.43 15.43
C PRO A 240 17.33 8.58 14.63
N ARG A 241 16.16 9.06 15.06
CA ARG A 241 15.54 10.28 14.53
C ARG A 241 15.86 11.42 15.49
N LEU A 242 16.41 12.50 14.96
CA LEU A 242 16.88 13.65 15.74
C LEU A 242 15.87 14.80 15.67
N LEU A 243 15.69 15.53 16.77
CA LEU A 243 14.87 16.73 16.79
C LEU A 243 15.59 17.85 16.04
N LYS A 244 14.95 18.42 15.01
CA LYS A 244 15.57 19.47 14.17
C LYS A 244 16.06 20.66 15.00
N GLY A 245 15.27 21.12 15.97
CA GLY A 245 15.62 22.27 16.82
C GLY A 245 16.81 22.05 17.75
N SER A 246 17.26 20.81 17.94
CA SER A 246 18.42 20.50 18.79
C SER A 246 19.74 20.39 18.01
N ILE A 247 19.76 20.74 16.72
CA ILE A 247 20.93 20.65 15.86
C ILE A 247 21.39 22.06 15.50
N ASP A 248 22.67 22.36 15.71
CA ASP A 248 23.30 23.57 15.17
C ASP A 248 23.68 23.36 13.70
N PHE A 249 22.91 23.98 12.80
CA PHE A 249 23.15 23.91 11.36
C PHE A 249 24.15 24.94 10.84
N LYS A 250 24.53 25.95 11.63
CA LYS A 250 25.32 27.11 11.15
C LYS A 250 26.67 26.70 10.56
N ASN A 251 27.30 25.68 11.13
CA ASN A 251 28.64 25.22 10.75
C ASN A 251 28.61 23.96 9.86
N LEU A 252 27.43 23.52 9.39
CA LEU A 252 27.30 22.33 8.57
C LEU A 252 27.37 22.66 7.08
N ALA A 253 28.04 21.81 6.31
CA ALA A 253 28.13 21.99 4.87
C ALA A 253 26.77 21.73 4.20
N VAL A 254 26.23 22.74 3.54
CA VAL A 254 24.96 22.65 2.81
C VAL A 254 25.11 21.80 1.55
N GLN A 255 24.12 20.94 1.30
CA GLN A 255 24.04 20.04 0.15
C GLN A 255 22.75 20.34 -0.64
N PRO A 256 22.82 21.17 -1.69
CA PRO A 256 21.67 21.49 -2.53
C PRO A 256 21.33 20.36 -3.51
N GLY A 257 20.11 20.41 -4.03
CA GLY A 257 19.67 19.63 -5.19
C GLY A 257 20.13 20.24 -6.51
N ASP A 258 19.81 19.56 -7.62
CA ASP A 258 20.09 20.05 -8.98
C ASP A 258 19.09 21.14 -9.38
N GLN A 259 19.51 22.09 -10.23
CA GLN A 259 18.65 23.11 -10.83
C GLN A 259 18.80 23.09 -12.37
N PRO A 260 17.72 22.81 -13.13
CA PRO A 260 16.40 22.34 -12.66
C PRO A 260 16.46 20.91 -12.06
N PRO A 261 15.53 20.55 -11.15
CA PRO A 261 15.39 19.17 -10.68
C PRO A 261 15.01 18.25 -11.84
N THR A 262 15.56 17.02 -11.83
CA THR A 262 15.22 16.00 -12.82
C THR A 262 14.15 15.05 -12.26
N PRO A 263 12.98 14.92 -12.90
CA PRO A 263 11.93 13.98 -12.49
C PRO A 263 12.41 12.54 -12.50
N PHE A 264 11.81 11.66 -11.71
CA PHE A 264 11.99 10.21 -11.72
C PHE A 264 11.09 9.52 -12.74
N SER A 265 9.89 10.02 -13.00
CA SER A 265 9.04 9.44 -14.04
C SER A 265 9.47 9.92 -15.43
N TYR A 266 9.40 9.05 -16.43
CA TYR A 266 9.52 9.43 -17.83
C TYR A 266 8.27 10.13 -18.37
N LEU A 267 7.15 10.03 -17.65
CA LEU A 267 5.88 10.67 -18.02
C LEU A 267 5.79 12.14 -17.58
N ASN A 268 6.70 12.58 -16.72
CA ASN A 268 6.72 13.93 -16.16
C ASN A 268 7.85 14.75 -16.76
N GLU A 269 7.54 15.98 -17.18
CA GLU A 269 8.56 16.97 -17.57
C GLU A 269 9.12 17.75 -16.37
N THR A 270 8.34 17.84 -15.29
CA THR A 270 8.67 18.61 -14.07
C THR A 270 8.29 17.84 -12.80
N VAL A 271 8.81 18.30 -11.66
CA VAL A 271 8.47 17.78 -10.32
C VAL A 271 7.58 18.78 -9.57
N SER A 272 6.86 18.31 -8.55
CA SER A 272 5.91 19.18 -7.81
C SER A 272 6.60 20.24 -6.94
N VAL A 273 7.80 19.96 -6.44
CA VAL A 273 8.55 20.90 -5.59
C VAL A 273 9.04 22.10 -6.38
N GLN A 274 8.65 23.30 -5.94
CA GLN A 274 9.13 24.57 -6.49
C GLN A 274 10.43 25.00 -5.79
N GLU A 275 10.45 24.92 -4.46
CA GLU A 275 11.60 25.25 -3.62
C GLU A 275 12.18 24.00 -2.97
N GLN A 276 13.33 23.56 -3.47
CA GLN A 276 13.99 22.38 -2.93
C GLN A 276 14.62 22.65 -1.57
N LEU A 277 14.38 21.74 -0.62
CA LEU A 277 15.01 21.79 0.69
C LEU A 277 16.51 21.49 0.59
N PHE A 278 17.27 21.91 1.61
CA PHE A 278 18.68 21.59 1.75
C PHE A 278 18.92 20.39 2.66
N CYS A 279 19.87 19.54 2.25
CA CYS A 279 20.50 18.58 3.15
C CYS A 279 21.76 19.20 3.75
N HIS A 280 22.25 18.63 4.84
CA HIS A 280 23.47 19.09 5.52
C HIS A 280 24.40 17.91 5.74
N ALA A 281 25.70 18.13 5.57
CA ALA A 281 26.74 17.14 5.79
C ALA A 281 27.56 17.46 7.05
N THR A 282 27.89 16.41 7.80
CA THR A 282 28.80 16.44 8.95
C THR A 282 29.63 15.15 8.96
N TYR A 283 30.60 15.05 9.84
CA TYR A 283 31.50 13.90 9.96
C TYR A 283 31.69 13.51 11.41
N ILE A 284 31.94 12.21 11.63
CA ILE A 284 32.38 11.71 12.93
C ILE A 284 33.82 12.17 13.16
N ARG A 285 34.13 12.57 14.40
CA ARG A 285 35.53 12.70 14.83
C ARG A 285 36.03 11.31 15.18
N ARG A 286 37.23 10.97 14.72
CA ARG A 286 37.94 9.78 15.18
C ARG A 286 38.55 10.04 16.55
#